data_AF-A0A7V3DYG4-F1
#
_entry.id   AF-A0A7V3DYG4-F1
#
_cell.length_a   1.000
_cell.length_b   1.000
_cell.length_c   1.000
_cell.angle_alpha   90.00
_cell.angle_beta   90.00
_cell.angle_gamma   90.00
#
_symmetry.space_group_name_H-M   'P 1'
#
loop_
_entity.id
_entity.type
_entity.pdbx_description
1 polymer ?
#
loop_
_entity_poly.entity_id
_entity_poly.type
_entity_poly.pdbx_seq_one_letter_code
_entity_poly.pdbx_strand_id
1 'polypeptide(L)'
;DYLIRMGERPETILDTGCPSSDIARQLDRRLAAEVVNRLGSGATIDVGRPFLLVVFHPTTTEFGGEHAQMATLLESLRDVALPTVMLWPNIDAGSDHRLGSDFRTLGPSGVRSTTTRPPTSGRTPTTIRALRRSRSGSSPGRAASDEAGC
;
A
#
# COMPACT_ATOMS: atom_id res chain seq x y z
N ASP A 1 -18.35 -16.91 22.62
CA ASP A 1 -19.57 -16.30 23.19
C ASP A 1 -20.32 -15.36 22.24
N TYR A 2 -19.70 -14.30 21.68
CA TYR A 2 -20.43 -13.36 20.82
C TYR A 2 -21.07 -14.00 19.58
N LEU A 3 -20.33 -14.87 18.87
CA LEU A 3 -20.85 -15.58 17.69
C LEU A 3 -22.01 -16.53 18.04
N ILE A 4 -21.91 -17.23 19.17
CA ILE A 4 -22.98 -18.11 19.69
C ILE A 4 -24.25 -17.29 19.98
N ARG A 5 -24.08 -16.10 20.58
CA ARG A 5 -25.19 -15.17 20.84
C ARG A 5 -25.82 -14.60 19.56
N MET A 6 -25.10 -14.60 18.44
CA MET A 6 -25.65 -14.25 17.12
C MET A 6 -26.36 -15.43 16.43
N GLY A 7 -26.39 -16.62 17.05
CA GLY A 7 -27.10 -17.80 16.56
C GLY A 7 -26.24 -18.81 15.82
N GLU A 8 -24.92 -18.59 15.75
CA GLU A 8 -24.00 -19.57 15.16
C GLU A 8 -23.94 -20.84 16.00
N ARG A 9 -23.90 -22.00 15.33
CA ARG A 9 -23.77 -23.29 16.02
C ARG A 9 -22.39 -23.39 16.67
N PRO A 10 -22.27 -23.79 17.95
CA PRO A 10 -20.98 -23.87 18.63
C PRO A 10 -19.94 -24.71 17.87
N GLU A 11 -20.36 -25.82 17.27
CA GLU A 11 -19.51 -26.73 16.51
C GLU A 11 -18.99 -26.16 15.18
N THR A 12 -19.52 -25.03 14.70
CA THR A 12 -19.03 -24.35 13.48
C THR A 12 -18.14 -23.16 13.78
N ILE A 13 -17.94 -22.81 15.06
CA ILE A 13 -17.08 -21.71 15.47
C ILE A 13 -15.68 -22.27 15.74
N LEU A 14 -14.76 -21.98 14.82
CA LEU A 14 -13.36 -22.41 14.92
C LEU A 14 -12.48 -21.21 15.29
N ASP A 15 -11.77 -21.31 16.41
CA ASP A 15 -10.74 -20.35 16.76
C ASP A 15 -9.43 -20.72 16.07
N THR A 16 -9.17 -20.08 14.93
CA THR A 16 -7.98 -20.31 14.09
C THR A 16 -6.97 -19.17 14.16
N GLY A 17 -7.22 -18.16 15.00
CA GLY A 17 -6.35 -16.98 15.12
C GLY A 17 -6.49 -15.98 13.96
N CYS A 18 -5.42 -15.21 13.70
CA CYS A 18 -5.38 -14.15 12.71
C CYS A 18 -4.43 -14.53 11.54
N PRO A 19 -4.96 -14.86 10.35
CA PRO A 19 -4.13 -15.21 9.20
C PRO A 19 -3.09 -14.13 8.83
N SER A 20 -3.41 -12.85 9.05
CA SER A 20 -2.49 -11.74 8.80
C SER A 20 -1.25 -11.77 9.70
N SER A 21 -1.39 -12.23 10.94
CA SER A 21 -0.26 -12.38 11.87
C SER A 21 0.70 -13.48 11.42
N ASP A 22 0.18 -14.56 10.84
CA ASP A 22 1.01 -15.64 10.29
C ASP A 22 1.85 -15.15 9.11
N ILE A 23 1.25 -14.35 8.22
CA ILE A 23 1.96 -13.71 7.10
C ILE A 23 3.03 -12.75 7.63
N ALA A 24 2.68 -11.89 8.60
CA ALA A 24 3.62 -10.94 9.19
C ALA A 24 4.84 -11.62 9.83
N ARG A 25 4.67 -12.83 10.37
CA ARG A 25 5.77 -13.62 10.94
C ARG A 25 6.77 -14.10 9.89
N GLN A 26 6.31 -14.33 8.67
CA GLN A 26 7.12 -14.89 7.57
C GLN A 26 7.73 -13.81 6.67
N LEU A 27 7.34 -12.55 6.83
CA LEU A 27 7.78 -11.46 5.97
C LEU A 27 9.23 -11.03 6.27
N ASP A 28 10.01 -10.72 5.23
CA ASP A 28 11.26 -9.96 5.40
C ASP A 28 10.92 -8.57 5.94
N ARG A 29 11.56 -8.20 7.05
CA ARG A 29 11.34 -6.92 7.75
C ARG A 29 12.18 -5.78 7.19
N ARG A 30 13.03 -6.05 6.20
CA ARG A 30 13.84 -5.02 5.54
C ARG A 30 12.95 -4.14 4.68
N LEU A 31 12.91 -2.86 5.01
CA LEU A 31 12.24 -1.84 4.22
C LEU A 31 13.24 -1.22 3.23
N ALA A 32 13.05 -1.47 1.94
CA ALA A 32 13.83 -0.78 0.91
C ALA A 32 13.30 0.65 0.73
N ALA A 33 14.19 1.64 0.74
CA ALA A 33 13.84 3.05 0.56
C ALA A 33 13.04 3.32 -0.73
N GLU A 34 13.28 2.52 -1.77
CA GLU A 34 12.54 2.60 -3.03
C GLU A 34 11.05 2.34 -2.84
N VAL A 35 10.65 1.42 -1.96
CA VAL A 35 9.24 1.09 -1.72
C VAL A 35 8.48 2.32 -1.21
N VAL A 36 9.09 3.08 -0.31
CA VAL A 36 8.50 4.29 0.29
C VAL A 36 8.54 5.47 -0.68
N ASN A 37 9.67 5.67 -1.38
CA ASN A 37 9.90 6.90 -2.15
C ASN A 37 9.46 6.83 -3.61
N ARG A 38 9.13 5.65 -4.14
CA ARG A 38 8.73 5.48 -5.54
C ARG A 38 7.30 5.94 -5.84
N LEU A 39 6.39 5.84 -4.86
CA LEU A 39 4.97 6.14 -5.06
C LEU A 39 4.54 7.35 -4.20
N GLY A 40 3.57 8.10 -4.71
CA GLY A 40 3.01 9.28 -4.04
C GLY A 40 3.87 10.54 -4.16
N SER A 41 3.69 11.48 -3.23
CA SER A 41 4.24 12.84 -3.30
C SER A 41 4.68 13.37 -1.93
N GLY A 42 5.50 14.42 -1.93
CA GLY A 42 6.05 15.02 -0.71
C GLY A 42 7.54 14.70 -0.51
N ALA A 43 7.99 14.78 0.75
CA ALA A 43 9.40 14.68 1.13
C ALA A 43 10.06 13.36 0.70
N THR A 44 11.36 13.34 0.45
CA THR A 44 12.12 12.07 0.37
C THR A 44 12.40 11.58 1.79
N ILE A 45 12.04 10.34 2.09
CA ILE A 45 12.18 9.74 3.43
C ILE A 45 13.39 8.79 3.44
N ASP A 46 14.32 9.04 4.35
CA ASP A 46 15.40 8.11 4.70
C ASP A 46 14.86 7.07 5.70
N VAL A 47 14.58 5.87 5.20
CA VAL A 47 14.05 4.75 6.01
C VAL A 47 15.07 4.17 7.00
N GLY A 48 16.33 4.60 6.93
CA GLY A 48 17.37 4.25 7.91
C GLY A 48 17.35 5.14 9.17
N ARG A 49 16.58 6.23 9.16
CA ARG A 49 16.41 7.14 10.30
C ARG A 49 15.02 6.99 10.92
N PRO A 50 14.80 7.47 12.16
CA PRO A 50 13.46 7.50 12.74
C PRO A 50 12.47 8.30 11.88
N PHE A 51 11.31 7.71 11.62
CA PHE A 51 10.20 8.32 10.90
C PHE A 51 8.87 7.84 11.49
N LEU A 52 7.78 8.57 11.24
CA LEU A 52 6.43 8.20 11.63
C LEU A 52 5.71 7.49 10.48
N LEU A 53 4.93 6.45 10.79
CA LEU A 53 3.98 5.85 9.85
C LEU A 53 2.56 6.24 10.29
N VAL A 54 1.84 6.93 9.42
CA VAL A 54 0.47 7.38 9.68
C VAL A 54 -0.49 6.67 8.74
N VAL A 55 -1.49 6.02 9.30
CA VAL A 55 -2.64 5.48 8.57
C VAL A 55 -3.87 6.16 9.11
N PHE A 56 -4.51 7.00 8.29
CA PHE A 56 -5.68 7.77 8.70
C PHE A 56 -6.91 7.27 7.94
N HIS A 57 -7.90 6.78 8.66
CA HIS A 57 -9.23 6.48 8.13
C HIS A 57 -10.24 7.41 8.84
N PRO A 58 -10.90 8.33 8.12
CA PRO A 58 -11.89 9.21 8.73
C PRO A 58 -13.04 8.40 9.31
N THR A 59 -13.53 8.80 10.48
CA THR A 59 -14.70 8.16 11.11
C THR A 59 -15.96 8.44 10.30
N THR A 60 -16.64 7.40 9.85
CA THR A 60 -17.84 7.51 9.00
C THR A 60 -19.09 7.98 9.74
N THR A 61 -19.03 8.05 11.08
CA THR A 61 -20.12 8.52 11.95
C THR A 61 -20.18 10.04 12.07
N GLU A 62 -19.16 10.77 11.63
CA GLU A 62 -19.03 12.22 11.71
C GLU A 62 -18.95 12.82 10.29
N PHE A 63 -20.07 12.80 9.57
CA PHE A 63 -20.13 13.37 8.22
C PHE A 63 -19.77 14.87 8.26
N GLY A 64 -18.69 15.28 7.57
CA GLY A 64 -18.21 16.66 7.52
C GLY A 64 -17.11 17.01 8.55
N GLY A 65 -16.75 16.09 9.45
CA GLY A 65 -15.66 16.27 10.43
C GLY A 65 -14.27 15.93 9.88
N GLU A 66 -14.18 15.30 8.70
CA GLU A 66 -12.95 14.74 8.16
C GLU A 66 -11.84 15.78 7.96
N HIS A 67 -12.22 17.01 7.58
CA HIS A 67 -11.27 18.11 7.39
C HIS A 67 -10.64 18.55 8.71
N ALA A 68 -11.44 18.74 9.76
CA ALA A 68 -10.94 19.18 11.05
C ALA A 68 -10.00 18.14 11.69
N GLN A 69 -10.34 16.86 11.55
CA GLN A 69 -9.49 15.75 11.99
C GLN A 69 -8.16 15.74 11.22
N MET A 70 -8.22 15.88 9.89
CA MET A 70 -7.01 15.95 9.04
C MET A 70 -6.14 17.16 9.36
N ALA A 71 -6.73 18.34 9.51
CA ALA A 71 -6.01 19.56 9.84
C ALA A 71 -5.28 19.44 11.18
N THR A 72 -5.97 18.94 12.21
CA THR A 72 -5.39 18.72 13.55
C THR A 72 -4.24 17.71 13.49
N LEU A 73 -4.40 16.64 12.70
CA LEU A 73 -3.35 15.65 12.48
C LEU A 73 -2.12 16.28 11.80
N LEU A 74 -2.31 17.04 10.72
CA LEU A 74 -1.22 17.68 9.99
C LEU A 74 -0.50 18.75 10.83
N GLU A 75 -1.22 19.49 11.66
CA GLU A 75 -0.66 20.44 12.63
C GLU A 75 0.19 19.70 13.68
N SER A 76 -0.33 18.62 14.25
CA SER A 76 0.42 17.79 15.20
C SER A 76 1.70 17.20 14.59
N LEU A 77 1.65 16.76 13.33
CA LEU A 77 2.84 16.27 12.63
C LEU A 77 3.87 17.37 12.37
N ARG A 78 3.42 18.61 12.18
CA ARG A 78 4.30 19.78 12.05
C ARG A 78 5.05 20.04 13.35
N ASP A 79 4.36 19.95 14.48
CA ASP A 79 4.95 20.18 15.81
C ASP A 79 5.95 19.08 16.21
N VAL A 80 5.65 17.83 15.87
CA VAL A 80 6.57 16.70 16.11
C VAL A 80 7.83 16.80 15.24
N ALA A 81 7.73 17.44 14.08
CA ALA A 81 8.83 17.72 13.16
C ALA A 81 9.67 16.48 12.76
N LEU A 82 9.07 15.30 12.77
CA LEU A 82 9.70 14.06 12.29
C LEU A 82 9.31 13.76 10.83
N PRO A 83 10.23 13.16 10.05
CA PRO A 83 9.88 12.62 8.75
C PRO A 83 8.69 11.67 8.88
N THR A 84 7.69 11.83 8.03
CA THR A 84 6.45 11.04 8.14
C THR A 84 6.07 10.42 6.82
N VAL A 85 5.80 9.12 6.83
CA VAL A 85 5.16 8.37 5.76
C VAL A 85 3.69 8.25 6.09
N MET A 86 2.84 8.85 5.27
CA MET A 86 1.39 8.79 5.42
C MET A 86 0.81 7.87 4.34
N LEU A 87 0.16 6.78 4.75
CA LEU A 87 -0.60 5.94 3.83
C LEU A 87 -1.92 6.64 3.53
N TRP A 88 -2.18 6.91 2.25
CA TRP A 88 -3.44 7.52 1.85
C TRP A 88 -4.60 6.57 2.13
N PRO A 89 -5.72 7.03 2.74
CA PRO A 89 -6.89 6.18 2.93
C PRO A 89 -7.42 5.62 1.62
N ASN A 90 -8.09 4.47 1.71
CA ASN A 90 -8.85 3.91 0.59
C ASN A 90 -9.89 4.95 0.12
N ILE A 91 -10.02 5.08 -1.20
CA ILE A 91 -10.75 6.17 -1.90
C ILE A 91 -12.28 6.10 -1.77
N ASP A 92 -12.79 5.12 -1.01
CA ASP A 92 -14.16 4.62 -1.12
C ASP A 92 -15.24 5.56 -0.52
N ALA A 93 -14.85 6.69 0.08
CA ALA A 93 -15.75 7.53 0.88
C ALA A 93 -15.92 8.98 0.38
N GLY A 94 -15.75 9.26 -0.92
CA GLY A 94 -16.00 10.62 -1.47
C GLY A 94 -15.12 11.74 -0.89
N SER A 95 -14.15 11.38 -0.07
CA SER A 95 -13.27 12.25 0.71
C SER A 95 -11.96 12.58 -0.01
N ASP A 96 -11.70 11.97 -1.16
CA ASP A 96 -10.45 12.09 -1.91
C ASP A 96 -10.16 13.53 -2.36
N HIS A 97 -11.19 14.27 -2.77
CA HIS A 97 -10.99 15.63 -3.26
C HIS A 97 -10.60 16.58 -2.12
N ARG A 98 -11.30 16.51 -0.97
CA ARG A 98 -11.09 17.40 0.18
C ARG A 98 -9.82 17.05 0.95
N LEU A 99 -9.63 15.78 1.32
CA LEU A 99 -8.42 15.37 2.03
C LEU A 99 -7.17 15.62 1.18
N GLY A 100 -7.28 15.40 -0.14
CA GLY A 100 -6.22 15.69 -1.09
C GLY A 100 -5.85 17.17 -1.18
N SER A 101 -6.83 18.07 -1.14
CA SER A 101 -6.57 19.51 -1.09
C SER A 101 -5.94 19.93 0.24
N ASP A 102 -6.41 19.38 1.35
CA ASP A 102 -5.92 19.73 2.69
C ASP A 102 -4.46 19.33 2.84
N PHE A 103 -4.09 18.13 2.40
CA PHE A 103 -2.70 17.69 2.41
C PHE A 103 -1.79 18.58 1.55
N ARG A 104 -2.26 19.01 0.37
CA ARG A 104 -1.48 19.93 -0.48
C ARG A 104 -1.32 21.33 0.12
N THR A 105 -2.28 21.77 0.93
CA THR A 105 -2.34 23.13 1.46
C THR A 105 -1.67 23.24 2.83
N LEU A 106 -1.88 22.23 3.69
CA LEU A 106 -1.49 22.21 5.09
C LEU A 106 -0.37 21.20 5.39
N GLY A 107 -0.04 20.32 4.42
CA GLY A 107 1.00 19.30 4.58
C GLY A 107 2.35 19.88 4.98
N PRO A 108 2.95 19.44 6.10
CA PRO A 108 4.30 19.86 6.47
C PRO A 108 5.33 19.38 5.44
N SER A 109 6.41 20.15 5.26
CA SER A 109 7.48 19.84 4.30
C SER A 109 8.20 18.50 4.56
N GLY A 110 8.09 17.95 5.77
CA GLY A 110 8.66 16.65 6.15
C GLY A 110 7.74 15.44 5.94
N VAL A 111 6.54 15.63 5.39
CA VAL A 111 5.57 14.55 5.19
C VAL A 111 5.56 14.07 3.74
N ARG A 112 5.55 12.76 3.55
CA ARG A 112 5.31 12.07 2.28
C ARG A 112 4.00 11.32 2.37
N SER A 113 3.12 11.56 1.40
CA SER A 113 1.95 10.71 1.18
C SER A 113 2.30 9.61 0.18
N THR A 114 2.00 8.36 0.52
CA THR A 114 2.11 7.21 -0.40
C THR A 114 0.72 6.78 -0.85
N THR A 115 0.53 6.67 -2.15
CA THR A 115 -0.72 6.16 -2.75
C THR A 115 -0.46 4.79 -3.38
N THR A 116 -1.44 3.91 -3.28
CA THR A 116 -1.47 2.62 -3.99
C THR A 116 -1.90 2.78 -5.46
N ARG A 117 -2.32 3.99 -5.88
CA ARG A 117 -2.67 4.26 -7.27
C ARG A 117 -1.39 4.32 -8.13
N PRO A 118 -1.28 3.57 -9.23
CA PRO A 118 -0.22 3.79 -10.19
C PRO A 118 -0.29 5.26 -10.68
N PRO A 119 0.86 5.89 -10.98
CA PRO A 119 0.86 7.27 -11.46
C PRO A 119 -0.06 7.37 -12.68
N THR A 120 -1.09 8.22 -12.60
CA THR A 120 -1.93 8.53 -13.76
C THR A 120 -1.03 9.15 -14.82
N SER A 121 -0.98 8.47 -15.96
CA SER A 121 -0.18 8.74 -17.16
C SER A 121 0.21 10.20 -17.37
N GLY A 122 1.51 10.43 -17.50
CA GLY A 122 2.07 11.71 -17.95
C GLY A 122 3.57 11.69 -18.20
N ARG A 123 4.30 10.64 -17.79
CA ARG A 123 5.72 10.49 -18.11
C ARG A 123 6.14 9.02 -18.04
N THR A 124 6.21 8.37 -19.18
CA THR A 124 7.02 7.16 -19.35
C THR A 124 8.49 7.55 -19.38
N PRO A 125 9.36 6.79 -18.69
CA PRO A 125 10.55 6.29 -19.34
C PRO A 125 10.54 4.76 -19.30
N THR A 126 10.25 4.19 -20.46
CA THR A 126 10.92 3.08 -21.13
C THR A 126 11.59 1.97 -20.31
N THR A 127 11.24 0.74 -20.72
CA THR A 127 11.97 -0.54 -20.64
C THR A 127 11.97 -1.33 -19.33
N ILE A 128 10.91 -2.11 -19.12
CA ILE A 128 11.02 -3.43 -18.49
C ILE A 128 11.02 -4.47 -19.61
N ARG A 129 12.23 -4.90 -20.00
CA ARG A 129 12.43 -6.10 -20.82
C ARG A 129 12.07 -7.29 -19.95
N ALA A 130 10.92 -7.90 -20.22
CA ALA A 130 10.44 -9.08 -19.52
C ALA A 130 11.48 -10.21 -19.60
N LEU A 131 12.11 -10.54 -18.47
CA LEU A 131 12.93 -11.74 -18.31
C LEU A 131 11.99 -12.95 -18.26
N ARG A 132 11.71 -13.53 -19.43
CA ARG A 132 11.03 -14.83 -19.53
C ARG A 132 12.04 -15.89 -19.09
N ARG A 133 11.90 -16.39 -17.86
CA ARG A 133 12.66 -17.55 -17.36
C ARG A 133 12.31 -18.76 -18.23
N SER A 134 13.24 -19.21 -19.07
CA SER A 134 13.17 -20.54 -19.66
C SER A 134 13.53 -21.56 -18.57
N ARG A 135 12.57 -22.42 -18.24
CA ARG A 135 12.84 -23.67 -17.55
C ARG A 135 13.43 -24.62 -18.59
N SER A 136 14.72 -24.94 -18.49
CA SER A 136 15.32 -26.09 -19.17
C SER A 136 15.40 -27.25 -18.19
N GLY A 137 14.70 -28.33 -18.51
CA GLY A 137 14.76 -29.60 -17.80
C GLY A 137 14.08 -30.69 -18.63
N SER A 138 14.89 -31.68 -19.03
CA SER A 138 14.57 -32.98 -19.63
C SER A 138 14.05 -33.06 -21.07
N SER A 139 14.97 -33.46 -21.97
CA SER A 139 14.76 -34.29 -23.17
C SER A 139 14.30 -35.73 -22.78
N PRO A 140 14.04 -36.69 -23.69
CA PRO A 140 14.19 -36.69 -25.16
C PRO A 140 12.99 -37.28 -25.94
N GLY A 141 12.94 -37.07 -27.26
CA GLY A 141 11.95 -37.74 -28.11
C GLY A 141 12.04 -37.43 -29.60
N ARG A 142 12.91 -38.18 -30.29
CA ARG A 142 12.87 -38.59 -31.71
C ARG A 142 12.70 -37.55 -32.83
N ALA A 143 13.72 -37.55 -33.68
CA ALA A 143 13.74 -37.02 -35.04
C ALA A 143 12.80 -37.77 -36.00
N ALA A 144 12.23 -37.06 -36.97
CA ALA A 144 12.18 -37.40 -38.40
C ALA A 144 11.36 -36.35 -39.19
N SER A 145 11.92 -35.88 -40.34
CA SER A 145 11.27 -35.53 -41.63
C SER A 145 10.15 -34.47 -41.66
N ASP A 146 9.96 -33.57 -42.63
CA ASP A 146 10.57 -33.31 -43.93
C ASP A 146 10.12 -31.90 -44.41
N GLU A 147 10.88 -31.41 -45.38
CA GLU A 147 10.75 -30.32 -46.36
C GLU A 147 9.41 -29.60 -46.68
N ALA A 148 9.61 -28.43 -47.33
CA ALA A 148 8.70 -27.59 -48.13
C ALA A 148 7.84 -26.57 -47.35
N GLY A 149 7.83 -25.27 -47.64
CA GLY A 149 8.14 -24.57 -48.88
C GLY A 149 6.92 -23.75 -49.30
N CYS A 150 6.85 -22.47 -48.90
CA CYS A 150 6.29 -21.29 -49.58
C CYS A 150 6.30 -20.10 -48.62
#